data_AF-Q2SIU5-F1
#
_entry.id   AF-Q2SIU5-F1
#
_cell.length_a   1.000
_cell.length_b   1.000
_cell.length_c   1.000
_cell.angle_alpha   90.00
_cell.angle_beta   90.00
_cell.angle_gamma   90.00
#
_symmetry.space_group_name_H-M   'P 1'
#
loop_
_entity.id
_entity.type
_entity.pdbx_description
1 polymer ?
#
loop_
_entity_poly.entity_id
_entity_poly.type
_entity_poly.pdbx_seq_one_letter_code
_entity_poly.pdbx_strand_id
1 'polypeptide(L)'
;MAGMGFGIKKDLGRGIKMEWQSGTPKKPDWYVVAILYNNGLGIFGCANWDADHGWSLKDDNIIAYIPVIDLLRNSKVVWPEHLMPEHKE
;
A
#
# COMPACT_ATOMS: atom_id res chain seq x y z
N MET A 1 17.15 -32.11 1.45
CA MET A 1 15.81 -31.86 0.89
C MET A 1 15.03 -30.99 1.86
N ALA A 2 14.46 -29.89 1.35
CA ALA A 2 13.39 -29.01 1.88
C ALA A 2 13.45 -28.55 3.36
N GLY A 3 13.21 -27.28 3.71
CA GLY A 3 12.73 -26.15 2.94
C GLY A 3 12.45 -24.96 3.87
N MET A 4 12.69 -23.77 3.32
CA MET A 4 12.20 -22.45 3.72
C MET A 4 11.12 -22.41 4.81
N GLY A 5 11.47 -21.99 6.04
CA GLY A 5 10.49 -21.79 7.11
C GLY A 5 10.79 -20.67 8.10
N PHE A 6 11.90 -19.93 7.95
CA PHE A 6 12.42 -19.06 9.02
C PHE A 6 12.18 -17.54 8.84
N GLY A 7 11.53 -17.09 7.77
CA GLY A 7 11.34 -15.64 7.50
C GLY A 7 10.00 -15.05 7.95
N ILE A 8 8.89 -15.74 7.65
CA ILE A 8 7.55 -15.09 7.61
C ILE A 8 7.03 -14.70 9.01
N LYS A 9 7.33 -15.48 10.05
CA LYS A 9 6.84 -15.21 11.42
C LYS A 9 7.50 -14.00 12.09
N LYS A 10 8.71 -13.61 11.70
CA LYS A 10 9.42 -12.47 12.29
C LYS A 10 8.96 -11.13 11.70
N ASP A 11 8.55 -11.12 10.44
CA ASP A 11 8.10 -9.91 9.75
C ASP A 11 6.70 -9.47 10.17
N LEU A 12 5.82 -10.41 10.54
CA LEU A 12 4.51 -10.10 11.16
C LEU A 12 4.65 -9.43 12.55
N GLY A 13 5.79 -9.61 13.24
CA GLY A 13 6.07 -9.02 14.54
C GLY A 13 6.65 -7.60 14.51
N ARG A 14 6.96 -7.06 13.33
CA ARG A 14 7.51 -5.70 13.18
C ARG A 14 6.48 -4.60 13.24
N GLY A 15 5.18 -4.95 13.29
CA GLY A 15 4.04 -4.05 13.48
C GLY A 15 4.32 -2.66 12.96
N ILE A 16 4.20 -2.47 11.64
CA ILE A 16 4.38 -1.16 11.01
C ILE A 16 3.41 -0.18 11.70
N LYS A 17 3.91 0.57 12.68
CA LYS A 17 3.14 1.57 13.42
C LYS A 17 3.13 2.82 12.56
N MET A 18 2.18 2.86 11.63
CA MET A 18 1.93 4.02 10.80
C MET A 18 0.59 4.64 11.17
N GLU A 19 0.58 5.97 11.22
CA GLU A 19 -0.63 6.73 11.40
C GLU A 19 -1.35 6.89 10.06
N TRP A 20 -2.62 6.49 10.05
CA TRP A 20 -3.49 6.71 8.90
C TRP A 20 -3.87 8.19 8.80
N GLN A 21 -3.84 8.73 7.60
CA GLN A 21 -4.41 10.04 7.31
C GLN A 21 -5.91 9.87 7.06
N SER A 22 -6.76 10.71 7.65
CA SER A 22 -8.21 10.60 7.50
C SER A 22 -8.71 11.21 6.18
N GLY A 23 -9.76 10.63 5.61
CA GLY A 23 -10.41 11.11 4.38
C GLY A 23 -9.76 10.61 3.10
N THR A 24 -9.70 11.48 2.08
CA THR A 24 -9.28 11.15 0.70
C THR A 24 -7.93 11.79 0.35
N PRO A 25 -7.06 11.10 -0.41
CA PRO A 25 -5.82 11.71 -0.91
C PRO A 25 -6.06 12.99 -1.71
N LYS A 26 -5.17 13.98 -1.55
CA LYS A 26 -5.29 15.29 -2.21
C LYS A 26 -4.24 15.55 -3.29
N LYS A 27 -3.22 14.70 -3.39
CA LYS A 27 -2.11 14.86 -4.32
C LYS A 27 -2.05 13.65 -5.24
N PRO A 28 -1.63 13.82 -6.50
CA PRO A 28 -1.39 12.67 -7.36
C PRO A 28 -0.23 11.82 -6.84
N ASP A 29 -0.50 10.56 -6.47
CA ASP A 29 0.50 9.57 -6.02
C ASP A 29 -0.16 8.19 -5.86
N TRP A 30 0.62 7.17 -5.49
CA TRP A 30 0.12 5.87 -5.06
C TRP A 30 -0.21 5.84 -3.57
N TYR A 31 -1.40 5.34 -3.23
CA TYR A 31 -1.89 5.25 -1.86
C TYR A 31 -2.43 3.86 -1.55
N VAL A 32 -2.23 3.43 -0.30
CA VAL A 32 -3.08 2.42 0.33
C VAL A 32 -4.26 3.14 0.98
N VAL A 33 -5.48 2.70 0.68
CA VAL A 33 -6.72 3.34 1.15
C VAL A 33 -7.56 2.35 1.94
N ALA A 34 -8.24 2.84 2.98
CA ALA A 34 -9.29 2.15 3.70
C ALA A 34 -10.65 2.64 3.17
N ILE A 35 -11.45 1.71 2.66
CA ILE A 35 -12.74 1.97 2.04
C ILE A 35 -13.83 1.36 2.92
N LEU A 36 -14.83 2.14 3.27
CA LEU A 36 -16.02 1.69 3.99
C LEU A 36 -17.24 1.85 3.08
N TYR A 37 -17.81 0.73 2.64
CA TYR A 37 -19.01 0.74 1.84
C TYR A 37 -20.25 1.03 2.69
N ASN A 38 -21.30 1.56 2.06
CA ASN A 38 -22.58 1.89 2.71
C ASN A 38 -23.25 0.68 3.42
N ASN A 39 -22.91 -0.55 3.04
CA ASN A 39 -23.39 -1.77 3.69
C ASN A 39 -22.57 -2.17 4.94
N GLY A 40 -21.63 -1.33 5.37
CA GLY A 40 -20.75 -1.58 6.52
C GLY A 40 -19.54 -2.46 6.22
N LEU A 41 -19.35 -2.92 4.98
CA LEU A 41 -18.17 -3.70 4.62
C LEU A 41 -16.94 -2.78 4.48
N GLY A 42 -15.86 -3.14 5.16
CA GLY A 42 -14.56 -2.46 5.04
C GLY A 42 -13.59 -3.26 4.18
N ILE A 43 -12.89 -2.60 3.25
CA ILE A 43 -11.77 -3.19 2.49
C ILE A 43 -10.56 -2.26 2.47
N PHE A 44 -9.39 -2.83 2.17
CA PHE A 44 -8.21 -2.06 1.81
C PHE A 44 -7.94 -2.17 0.32
N GLY A 45 -7.56 -1.06 -0.31
CA GLY A 45 -7.17 -1.00 -1.72
C GLY A 45 -5.83 -0.30 -1.89
N CYS A 46 -5.19 -0.50 -3.03
CA CYS A 46 -4.02 0.28 -3.46
C CYS A 46 -4.33 0.91 -4.81
N ALA A 47 -4.06 2.20 -4.96
CA ALA A 47 -4.33 2.89 -6.21
C ALA A 47 -3.47 4.10 -6.46
N ASN A 48 -3.33 4.38 -7.75
CA ASN A 48 -2.87 5.66 -8.21
C ASN A 48 -4.02 6.67 -8.10
N TRP A 49 -3.78 7.72 -7.35
CA TRP A 49 -4.63 8.88 -7.26
C TRP A 49 -4.12 9.91 -8.27
N ASP A 50 -5.04 10.47 -9.05
CA ASP A 50 -4.80 11.67 -9.85
C ASP A 50 -5.84 12.71 -9.39
N ALA A 51 -5.45 13.96 -9.22
CA ALA A 51 -6.37 15.01 -8.81
C ALA A 51 -7.42 15.29 -9.90
N ASP A 52 -7.07 15.02 -11.16
CA ASP A 52 -7.89 15.34 -12.34
C ASP A 52 -8.55 14.10 -12.97
N HIS A 53 -7.98 12.90 -12.78
CA HIS A 53 -8.50 11.62 -13.31
C HIS A 53 -8.59 10.53 -12.24
N GLY A 54 -8.74 10.94 -10.98
CA GLY A 54 -8.71 10.10 -9.79
C GLY A 54 -9.80 9.05 -9.78
N TRP A 55 -9.48 7.90 -10.36
CA TRP A 55 -10.15 6.63 -10.20
C TRP A 55 -11.62 6.56 -10.68
N SER A 56 -11.98 5.41 -11.21
CA SER A 56 -13.35 5.02 -11.56
C SER A 56 -14.24 4.70 -10.34
N LEU A 57 -13.78 4.95 -9.12
CA LEU A 57 -14.53 4.77 -7.88
C LEU A 57 -15.17 6.11 -7.49
N LYS A 58 -16.41 6.30 -7.95
CA LYS A 58 -17.21 7.52 -7.78
C LYS A 58 -17.63 7.88 -6.35
N ASP A 59 -17.14 7.23 -5.29
CA ASP A 59 -17.78 7.35 -3.98
C ASP A 59 -16.88 7.86 -2.85
N ASP A 60 -17.48 8.71 -2.02
CA ASP A 60 -17.02 9.28 -0.74
C ASP A 60 -16.71 8.25 0.37
N ASN A 61 -16.47 6.99 0.01
CA ASN A 61 -16.31 5.86 0.91
C ASN A 61 -14.89 5.71 1.48
N ILE A 62 -13.96 6.58 1.08
CA ILE A 62 -12.58 6.55 1.58
C ILE A 62 -12.52 7.26 2.93
N ILE A 63 -12.28 6.48 3.97
CA ILE A 63 -12.27 6.98 5.35
C ILE A 63 -10.84 7.26 5.84
N ALA A 64 -9.84 6.63 5.22
CA ALA A 64 -8.44 6.87 5.54
C ALA A 64 -7.49 6.42 4.43
N TYR A 65 -6.26 6.94 4.42
CA TYR A 65 -5.20 6.58 3.48
C TYR A 65 -3.80 6.66 4.07
N ILE A 66 -2.85 6.00 3.41
CA ILE A 66 -1.40 6.09 3.64
C ILE A 66 -0.71 6.20 2.27
N PRO A 67 0.20 7.17 2.05
CA PRO A 67 1.05 7.19 0.86
C PRO A 67 1.92 5.93 0.79
N VAL A 68 1.96 5.26 -0.36
CA VAL A 68 2.76 4.03 -0.54
C VAL A 68 4.23 4.28 -0.23
N ILE A 69 4.76 5.46 -0.55
CA ILE A 69 6.14 5.82 -0.22
C ILE A 69 6.43 5.79 1.29
N ASP A 70 5.48 6.22 2.12
CA ASP A 70 5.66 6.20 3.57
C ASP A 70 5.58 4.76 4.10
N LEU A 71 4.75 3.91 3.48
CA LEU A 71 4.70 2.49 3.78
C LEU A 71 6.03 1.80 3.46
N LEU A 72 6.61 2.08 2.28
CA LEU A 72 7.89 1.53 1.86
C LEU A 72 9.04 1.98 2.78
N ARG A 73 9.04 3.26 3.18
CA ARG A 73 10.04 3.81 4.12
C ARG A 73 9.98 3.14 5.49
N ASN A 74 8.78 2.95 6.04
CA ASN A 74 8.61 2.31 7.35
C ASN A 74 8.91 0.81 7.32
N SER A 75 8.58 0.14 6.23
CA SER A 75 8.86 -1.29 6.03
C SER A 75 10.32 -1.58 5.67
N LYS A 76 11.15 -0.55 5.43
CA LYS A 76 12.55 -0.68 5.01
C LYS A 76 12.71 -1.59 3.78
N VAL A 77 11.73 -1.54 2.88
CA VAL A 77 11.75 -2.33 1.65
C VAL A 77 12.83 -1.75 0.75
N VAL A 78 13.77 -2.61 0.36
CA VAL A 78 14.81 -2.30 -0.61
C VAL A 78 14.38 -2.86 -1.96
N TRP A 79 14.75 -2.16 -3.04
CA TRP A 79 14.47 -2.62 -4.39
C TRP A 79 15.07 -4.02 -4.64
N PRO A 80 14.30 -4.98 -5.18
CA PRO A 80 14.78 -6.35 -5.36
C PRO A 80 15.61 -6.49 -6.64
N GLU A 81 16.83 -5.93 -6.65
CA GLU A 81 17.75 -5.93 -7.80
C GLU A 81 17.94 -7.32 -8.43
N HIS A 82 17.98 -8.36 -7.58
CA HIS A 82 18.12 -9.76 -8.00
C HIS A 82 16.97 -10.31 -8.86
N LEU A 83 15.84 -9.62 -8.95
CA LEU A 83 14.70 -9.98 -9.81
C LEU A 83 14.68 -9.19 -11.12
N MET A 84 15.56 -8.19 -11.28
CA MET A 84 15.61 -7.43 -12.51
C MET A 84 16.22 -8.30 -13.63
N PRO A 85 15.66 -8.23 -14.85
CA PRO A 85 16.33 -8.81 -16.00
C PRO A 85 17.72 -8.18 -16.11
N GLU A 86 18.74 -8.99 -16.40
CA GLU A 86 20.06 -8.45 -16.72
C GLU A 86 19.89 -7.47 -17.89
N HIS A 87 20.24 -6.20 -17.66
CA HIS A 87 20.33 -5.22 -18.72
C HIS A 87 21.42 -5.71 -19.68
N LYS A 88 21.01 -6.42 -20.73
CA LYS A 88 21.85 -6.66 -21.90
C LYS A 88 21.94 -5.32 -22.62
N GLU A 89 23.01 -4.58 -22.33
CA GLU A 89 23.47 -3.45 -23.14
C GLU A 89 23.67 -3.85 -24.60
#